data_AF-A0A2X2W860-F1
#
_entry.id   AF-A0A2X2W860-F1
#
_cell.length_a   1.000
_cell.length_b   1.000
_cell.length_c   1.000
_cell.angle_alpha   90.00
_cell.angle_beta   90.00
_cell.angle_gamma   90.00
#
_symmetry.space_group_name_H-M   'P 1'
#
loop_
_entity.id
_entity.type
_entity.pdbx_description
1 polymer ?
#
loop_
_entity_poly.entity_id
_entity_poly.type
_entity_poly.pdbx_seq_one_letter_code
_entity_poly.pdbx_strand_id
1 'polypeptide(L)'
;MQYKSLKVKCKNMMNLKKTLDKNGINEINFTDKDARTVKFGAHQGTDVGYNIQAAVDPKNKLITTFEVINNSADQGQLYNLISKAKSIFDIESIESLADKGYFEPSDLKK
;
A
#
# COMPACT_ATOMS: atom_id res chain seq x y z
N MET A 1 -42.96 1.69 3.41
CA MET A 1 -41.79 0.88 3.83
C MET A 1 -40.44 1.53 3.52
N GLN A 2 -40.28 2.22 2.37
CA GLN A 2 -39.02 2.82 1.91
C GLN A 2 -38.42 3.91 2.84
N TYR A 3 -39.25 4.70 3.51
CA TYR A 3 -38.78 5.73 4.46
C TYR A 3 -38.12 5.15 5.72
N LYS A 4 -38.64 4.03 6.25
CA LYS A 4 -38.05 3.36 7.41
C LYS A 4 -36.68 2.76 7.08
N SER A 5 -36.53 2.15 5.90
CA SER A 5 -35.23 1.60 5.46
C SER A 5 -34.19 2.69 5.21
N LEU A 6 -34.59 3.87 4.71
CA LEU A 6 -33.69 5.03 4.59
C LEU A 6 -33.15 5.49 5.96
N LYS A 7 -34.02 5.63 6.97
CA LYS A 7 -33.58 6.03 8.33
C LYS A 7 -32.56 5.06 8.91
N VAL A 8 -32.76 3.76 8.70
CA VAL A 8 -31.81 2.72 9.15
C VAL A 8 -30.47 2.87 8.43
N LYS A 9 -30.47 3.06 7.10
CA LYS A 9 -29.24 3.28 6.32
C LYS A 9 -28.48 4.53 6.79
N CYS A 10 -29.16 5.66 7.00
CA CYS A 10 -28.54 6.88 7.52
C CYS A 10 -27.88 6.66 8.88
N LYS A 11 -28.57 5.99 9.80
CA LYS A 11 -28.02 5.65 11.12
C LYS A 11 -26.76 4.79 11.01
N ASN A 12 -26.78 3.81 10.11
CA ASN A 12 -25.62 2.94 9.86
C ASN A 12 -24.42 3.74 9.31
N MET A 13 -24.65 4.65 8.35
CA MET A 13 -23.57 5.50 7.81
C MET A 13 -22.99 6.45 8.86
N MET A 14 -23.83 7.03 9.72
CA MET A 14 -23.38 7.86 10.84
C MET A 14 -22.50 7.08 11.81
N ASN A 15 -22.84 5.81 12.08
CA ASN A 15 -22.03 4.96 12.94
C ASN A 15 -20.68 4.59 12.30
N LEU A 16 -20.68 4.26 11.00
CA LEU A 16 -19.45 3.97 10.26
C LEU A 16 -18.51 5.18 10.26
N LYS A 17 -19.03 6.40 10.06
CA LYS A 17 -18.24 7.63 10.16
C LYS A 17 -17.58 7.79 11.53
N LYS A 18 -18.32 7.57 12.62
CA LYS A 18 -17.75 7.61 13.98
C LYS A 18 -16.63 6.57 14.16
N THR A 19 -16.77 5.39 13.56
CA THR A 19 -15.74 4.35 13.59
C THR A 19 -14.48 4.77 12.81
N LEU A 20 -14.64 5.39 11.64
CA LEU A 20 -13.53 5.97 10.87
C LEU A 20 -12.75 6.99 11.71
N ASP A 21 -13.46 7.98 12.24
CA ASP A 21 -12.88 9.07 13.04
C ASP A 21 -12.17 8.55 14.30
N LYS A 22 -12.79 7.62 15.02
CA LYS A 22 -12.23 7.03 16.25
C LYS A 22 -10.93 6.26 16.00
N ASN A 23 -10.84 5.56 14.88
CA ASN A 23 -9.69 4.72 14.56
C ASN A 23 -8.63 5.46 13.74
N GLY A 24 -8.88 6.72 13.34
CA GLY A 24 -7.96 7.50 12.51
C GLY A 24 -7.75 6.89 11.11
N ILE A 25 -8.73 6.15 10.61
CA ILE A 25 -8.69 5.51 9.28
C ILE A 25 -9.61 6.25 8.32
N ASN A 26 -9.25 6.25 7.04
CA ASN A 26 -9.97 7.00 6.01
C ASN A 26 -10.95 6.14 5.19
N GLU A 27 -10.86 4.82 5.31
CA GLU A 27 -11.73 3.89 4.58
C GLU A 27 -12.04 2.62 5.38
N ILE A 28 -13.15 1.96 5.04
CA ILE A 28 -13.56 0.66 5.56
C ILE A 28 -13.95 -0.20 4.36
N ASN A 29 -13.29 -1.34 4.22
CA ASN A 29 -13.72 -2.38 3.30
C ASN A 29 -14.52 -3.44 4.06
N PHE A 30 -15.70 -3.77 3.53
CA PHE A 30 -16.66 -4.69 4.15
C PHE A 30 -16.35 -6.16 3.88
N THR A 31 -15.57 -6.47 2.84
CA THR A 31 -15.19 -7.83 2.45
C THR A 31 -13.87 -8.22 3.12
N ASP A 32 -12.85 -7.38 2.96
CA ASP A 32 -11.52 -7.58 3.55
C ASP A 32 -11.08 -6.29 4.24
N LYS A 33 -10.96 -6.32 5.57
CA LYS A 33 -10.66 -5.13 6.39
C LYS A 33 -9.26 -4.58 6.14
N ASP A 34 -8.35 -5.39 5.63
CA ASP A 34 -6.96 -5.01 5.40
C ASP A 34 -6.74 -4.51 3.98
N ALA A 35 -7.62 -4.81 3.03
CA ALA A 35 -7.51 -4.27 1.68
C ALA A 35 -7.77 -2.75 1.64
N ARG A 36 -7.11 -2.06 0.72
CA ARG A 36 -7.20 -0.59 0.54
C ARG A 36 -7.54 -0.23 -0.88
N THR A 37 -8.05 0.97 -1.08
CA THR A 37 -8.24 1.52 -2.42
C THR A 37 -6.88 1.87 -3.03
N VAL A 38 -6.51 1.21 -4.13
CA VAL A 38 -5.25 1.37 -4.86
C VAL A 38 -5.52 1.92 -6.26
N LYS A 39 -4.64 2.78 -6.76
CA LYS A 39 -4.71 3.29 -8.14
C LYS A 39 -3.98 2.34 -9.10
N PHE A 40 -4.71 1.77 -10.06
CA PHE A 40 -4.14 0.89 -11.09
C PHE A 40 -3.74 1.74 -12.31
N GLY A 41 -2.67 2.51 -12.17
CA GLY A 41 -2.15 3.36 -13.24
C GLY A 41 -3.06 4.52 -13.67
N ALA A 42 -2.57 5.36 -14.59
CA ALA A 42 -3.24 6.61 -14.98
C ALA A 42 -4.58 6.41 -15.70
N HIS A 43 -4.82 5.24 -16.30
CA HIS A 43 -5.96 5.00 -17.19
C HIS A 43 -6.91 3.87 -16.74
N GLN A 44 -6.57 3.10 -15.69
CA GLN A 44 -7.40 1.96 -15.25
C GLN A 44 -8.21 2.23 -13.97
N GLY A 45 -8.11 3.46 -13.43
CA GLY A 45 -8.92 3.89 -12.29
C GLY A 45 -8.40 3.38 -10.94
N THR A 46 -9.32 3.23 -9.99
CA THR A 46 -9.05 2.74 -8.63
C THR A 46 -9.79 1.44 -8.40
N ASP A 47 -9.12 0.47 -7.79
CA ASP A 47 -9.71 -0.79 -7.35
C ASP A 47 -9.21 -1.13 -5.94
N VAL A 48 -9.80 -2.13 -5.30
CA VAL A 48 -9.44 -2.52 -3.94
C VAL A 48 -8.44 -3.66 -3.94
N GLY A 49 -7.31 -3.48 -3.26
CA GLY A 49 -6.29 -4.52 -3.16
C GLY A 49 -5.16 -4.17 -2.20
N TYR A 50 -4.02 -4.78 -2.45
CA TYR A 50 -2.77 -4.57 -1.74
C TYR A 50 -1.71 -4.06 -2.71
N ASN A 51 -0.81 -3.22 -2.24
CA ASN A 51 0.33 -2.79 -3.03
C ASN A 51 1.48 -3.78 -2.80
N ILE A 52 2.10 -4.29 -3.87
CA ILE A 52 3.21 -5.26 -3.76
C ILE A 52 4.46 -4.61 -4.34
N GLN A 53 5.52 -4.61 -3.54
CA GLN A 53 6.84 -4.11 -3.90
C GLN A 53 7.77 -5.30 -4.10
N ALA A 54 8.57 -5.31 -5.16
CA ALA A 54 9.47 -6.43 -5.46
C ALA A 54 10.83 -5.95 -5.97
N ALA A 55 11.89 -6.56 -5.46
CA ALA A 55 13.26 -6.33 -5.93
C ALA A 55 13.68 -7.49 -6.81
N VAL A 56 14.29 -7.16 -7.95
CA VAL A 56 14.71 -8.13 -8.96
C VAL A 56 16.21 -8.03 -9.15
N ASP A 57 16.90 -9.17 -9.16
CA ASP A 57 18.29 -9.25 -9.58
C ASP A 57 18.39 -9.07 -11.11
N PRO A 58 19.03 -8.00 -11.60
CA PRO A 58 19.14 -7.73 -13.02
C PRO A 58 20.03 -8.76 -13.76
N LYS A 59 20.95 -9.44 -13.07
CA LYS A 59 21.87 -10.41 -13.68
C LYS A 59 21.16 -11.73 -13.95
N ASN A 60 20.51 -12.29 -12.93
CA ASN A 60 19.88 -13.60 -13.01
C ASN A 60 18.37 -13.54 -13.35
N LYS A 61 17.77 -12.35 -13.39
CA LYS A 61 16.34 -12.13 -13.68
C LYS A 61 15.39 -12.80 -12.68
N LEU A 62 15.82 -12.88 -11.42
CA LEU A 62 15.05 -13.49 -10.34
C LEU A 62 14.50 -12.42 -9.39
N ILE A 63 13.29 -12.64 -8.88
CA ILE A 63 12.77 -11.85 -7.77
C ILE A 63 13.54 -12.27 -6.51
N THR A 64 14.30 -11.34 -5.95
CA THR A 64 15.10 -11.57 -4.74
C THR A 64 14.21 -11.52 -3.50
N THR A 65 13.36 -10.50 -3.42
CA THR A 65 12.45 -10.28 -2.28
C THR A 65 11.23 -9.50 -2.74
N PHE A 66 10.14 -9.64 -1.99
CA PHE A 66 8.93 -8.86 -2.17
C PHE A 66 8.30 -8.51 -0.82
N GLU A 67 7.43 -7.51 -0.83
CA GLU A 67 6.68 -7.08 0.34
C GLU A 67 5.27 -6.64 -0.03
N VAL A 68 4.31 -7.07 0.77
CA VAL A 68 2.89 -6.73 0.61
C VAL A 68 2.57 -5.60 1.58
N ILE A 69 2.07 -4.50 1.06
CA ILE A 69 1.90 -3.25 1.78
C ILE A 69 0.45 -2.82 1.73
N ASN A 70 -0.03 -2.48 2.91
CA ASN A 70 -1.35 -1.92 3.15
C ASN A 70 -1.34 -0.38 3.00
N ASN A 71 -0.68 0.10 1.95
CA ASN A 71 -0.56 1.51 1.59
C ASN A 71 -0.50 1.62 0.06
N SER A 72 -1.30 2.53 -0.50
CA SER A 72 -1.36 2.76 -1.94
C SER A 72 -0.14 3.48 -2.52
N ALA A 73 0.73 4.05 -1.69
CA ALA A 73 1.90 4.83 -2.12
C ALA A 73 3.21 4.02 -2.04
N ASP A 74 4.08 4.23 -3.03
CA ASP A 74 5.40 3.58 -3.12
C ASP A 74 6.49 4.35 -2.33
N GLN A 75 6.21 5.59 -1.94
CA GLN A 75 7.11 6.42 -1.14
C GLN A 75 7.40 5.76 0.23
N GLY A 76 8.67 5.76 0.63
CA GLY A 76 9.12 5.16 1.89
C GLY A 76 9.37 3.64 1.80
N GLN A 77 9.18 3.02 0.64
CA GLN A 77 9.34 1.58 0.45
C GLN A 77 10.68 1.18 -0.16
N LEU A 78 11.41 2.14 -0.73
CA LEU A 78 12.67 1.87 -1.41
C LEU A 78 13.71 1.33 -0.43
N TYR A 79 13.92 2.03 0.68
CA TYR A 79 14.88 1.62 1.70
C TYR A 79 14.53 0.25 2.28
N ASN A 80 13.27 0.04 2.64
CA ASN A 80 12.80 -1.20 3.26
C ASN A 80 13.10 -2.43 2.37
N LEU A 81 12.76 -2.34 1.09
CA LEU A 81 12.98 -3.40 0.12
C LEU A 81 14.47 -3.63 -0.17
N ILE A 82 15.24 -2.55 -0.29
CA ILE A 82 16.70 -2.60 -0.49
C ILE A 82 17.40 -3.25 0.70
N SER A 83 17.05 -2.87 1.93
CA SER A 83 17.65 -3.44 3.15
C SER A 83 17.46 -4.96 3.19
N LYS A 84 16.27 -5.44 2.81
CA LYS A 84 16.01 -6.89 2.72
C LYS A 84 16.84 -7.55 1.63
N ALA A 85 16.95 -6.93 0.46
CA ALA A 85 17.79 -7.43 -0.62
C ALA A 85 19.27 -7.51 -0.21
N LYS A 86 19.80 -6.49 0.48
CA LYS A 86 21.17 -6.52 1.04
C LYS A 86 21.38 -7.69 1.98
N SER A 87 20.44 -7.92 2.91
CA SER A 87 20.53 -9.04 3.85
C SER A 87 20.48 -10.41 3.16
N ILE A 88 19.73 -10.55 2.07
CA ILE A 88 19.66 -11.81 1.31
C ILE A 88 20.98 -12.09 0.57
N PHE A 89 21.60 -11.06 0.02
CA PHE A 89 22.89 -11.18 -0.69
C PHE A 89 24.12 -11.12 0.23
N ASP A 90 23.93 -10.78 1.51
CA ASP A 90 24.99 -10.58 2.50
C ASP A 90 26.06 -9.57 2.03
N ILE A 91 25.58 -8.41 1.55
CA ILE A 91 26.43 -7.33 1.01
C ILE A 91 26.27 -6.01 1.79
N GLU A 92 27.35 -5.26 1.91
CA GLU A 92 27.38 -3.98 2.61
C GLU A 92 26.72 -2.85 1.79
N SER A 93 26.96 -2.84 0.48
CA SER A 93 26.46 -1.84 -0.46
C SER A 93 25.72 -2.50 -1.63
N ILE A 94 24.74 -1.78 -2.17
CA ILE A 94 23.95 -2.21 -3.32
C ILE A 94 23.65 -0.99 -4.18
N GLU A 95 23.73 -1.16 -5.49
CA GLU A 95 23.25 -0.19 -6.45
C GLU A 95 21.85 -0.62 -6.91
N SER A 96 20.90 0.30 -6.84
CA SER A 96 19.50 0.04 -7.18
C SER A 96 18.95 1.11 -8.11
N LEU A 97 18.15 0.69 -9.08
CA LEU A 97 17.38 1.59 -9.94
C LEU A 97 15.91 1.55 -9.50
N ALA A 98 15.32 2.73 -9.26
CA ALA A 98 13.91 2.89 -8.91
C ALA A 98 13.30 4.02 -9.74
N ASP A 99 11.97 4.00 -9.89
CA ASP A 99 11.25 5.07 -10.57
C ASP A 99 10.98 6.27 -9.65
N LYS A 100 10.35 7.32 -10.21
CA LYS A 100 10.03 8.55 -9.48
C LYS A 100 9.07 8.35 -8.31
N GLY A 101 8.18 7.36 -8.35
CA GLY A 101 7.21 7.05 -7.30
C GLY A 101 7.87 6.64 -5.98
N TYR A 102 9.09 6.10 -6.04
CA TYR A 102 9.90 5.73 -4.87
C TYR A 102 10.72 6.88 -4.29
N PHE A 103 10.65 8.09 -4.88
CA PHE A 103 11.43 9.20 -4.38
C PHE A 103 10.89 9.69 -3.03
N GLU A 104 11.63 9.35 -1.97
CA GLU A 104 11.45 9.84 -0.61
C GLU A 104 12.85 10.16 -0.02
N PRO A 105 13.16 11.43 0.32
CA PRO A 105 14.48 11.80 0.84
C PRO A 105 14.91 11.00 2.07
N SER A 106 13.94 10.56 2.88
CA SER A 106 14.16 9.73 4.07
C SER A 106 14.69 8.33 3.75
N ASP A 107 14.47 7.83 2.54
CA ASP A 107 14.98 6.53 2.09
C ASP A 107 16.43 6.58 1.61
N LEU A 108 16.94 7.77 1.26
CA LEU A 108 18.29 7.96 0.73
C LEU A 108 19.34 8.24 1.82
N LYS A 109 18.91 8.58 3.03
CA LYS A 109 19.78 9.04 4.14
C LYS A 109 20.05 7.98 5.21
N LYS A 110 19.71 6.72 4.98
CA LYS A 110 19.78 5.63 5.97
C LYS A 110 20.92 4.66 5.70
#